data_AF-A0A938HS34-F1
#
_entry.id   AF-A0A938HS34-F1
#
_cell.length_a   1.000
_cell.length_b   1.000
_cell.length_c   1.000
_cell.angle_alpha   90.00
_cell.angle_beta   90.00
_cell.angle_gamma   90.00
#
_symmetry.space_group_name_H-M   'P 1'
#
loop_
_entity.id
_entity.type
_entity.pdbx_description
1 polymer ?
#
loop_
_entity_poly.entity_id
_entity_poly.type
_entity_poly.pdbx_seq_one_letter_code
_entity_poly.pdbx_strand_id
1 'polypeptide(L)'
;MERTGKTKEYGNAGVEPSGPVVAGSYGTWRLTFEAGAIGVAPGGVIRVTTDSDTDWGMPQFTDPAAADYMTVEAPPGATADVQAVDLRTVRAVVRGRGLRPGERLTLVYGDRSGGGPGSRAQTFLEPRHHFCVDVDPEGTGGLVTLDDSPWVTVVGGDAVRLVVTAPSDALVGQPFRVLVKAEDRWGNPAGSYRGAVELSGDGLELSERVVLFGEAEHGARWVEGVRPTRTGVLHVHAVDRATGLGGRSNPVVCRTEAPEHALCWADPHGGQVALNSKIADFFRYARDVAGLDFVGYQRNDNLITHEDWRVQQEQEAASYEPGRF
;
A
#
# COMPACT_ATOMS: atom_id res chain seq x y z
N MET A 1 9.92 -15.38 -10.04
CA MET A 1 11.08 -15.66 -10.89
C MET A 1 12.31 -15.12 -10.16
N GLU A 2 13.32 -15.94 -9.88
CA GLU A 2 14.62 -15.47 -9.38
C GLU A 2 15.18 -14.49 -10.41
N ARG A 3 15.22 -13.20 -10.08
CA ARG A 3 15.84 -12.18 -10.93
C ARG A 3 17.35 -12.44 -10.91
N THR A 4 17.80 -13.22 -11.90
CA THR A 4 19.21 -13.42 -12.22
C THR A 4 19.92 -12.07 -12.22
N GLY A 5 21.02 -11.91 -11.49
CA GLY A 5 21.75 -10.65 -11.28
C GLY A 5 22.39 -10.04 -12.54
N LYS A 6 21.58 -9.79 -13.57
CA LYS A 6 21.96 -9.23 -14.87
C LYS A 6 22.37 -7.77 -14.75
N THR A 7 21.89 -7.07 -13.72
CA THR A 7 22.17 -5.64 -13.52
C THR A 7 23.23 -5.35 -12.46
N LYS A 8 23.85 -6.38 -11.86
CA LYS A 8 24.87 -6.21 -10.80
C LYS A 8 26.08 -5.37 -11.23
N GLU A 9 26.41 -5.36 -12.51
CA GLU A 9 27.50 -4.55 -13.06
C GLU A 9 27.19 -3.04 -13.06
N TYR A 10 25.91 -2.67 -13.04
CA TYR A 10 25.45 -1.28 -12.95
C TYR A 10 25.43 -0.78 -11.50
N GLY A 11 25.12 -1.66 -10.55
CA GLY A 11 25.21 -1.36 -9.12
C GLY A 11 24.20 -2.10 -8.27
N ASN A 12 24.07 -1.65 -7.03
CA ASN A 12 23.05 -2.10 -6.10
C ASN A 12 22.50 -0.90 -5.31
N ALA A 13 21.32 -1.06 -4.72
CA ALA A 13 20.71 -0.01 -3.91
C ALA A 13 20.07 -0.58 -2.63
N GLY A 14 20.04 0.25 -1.59
CA GLY A 14 19.45 -0.06 -0.30
C GLY A 14 18.74 1.15 0.30
N VAL A 15 17.76 0.92 1.18
CA VAL A 15 17.06 1.98 1.92
C VAL A 15 17.14 1.71 3.42
N GLU A 16 17.46 2.75 4.19
CA GLU A 16 17.51 2.68 5.65
C GLU A 16 16.74 3.85 6.29
N PRO A 17 15.90 3.62 7.31
CA PRO A 17 15.52 2.31 7.85
C PRO A 17 14.65 1.51 6.87
N SER A 18 14.80 0.17 6.88
CA SER A 18 14.04 -0.76 6.04
C SER A 18 12.84 -1.41 6.76
N GLY A 19 12.63 -1.08 8.04
CA GLY A 19 11.51 -1.58 8.83
C GLY A 19 10.16 -1.00 8.39
N PRO A 20 9.05 -1.52 8.95
CA PRO A 20 7.71 -1.01 8.65
C PRO A 20 7.57 0.49 8.92
N VAL A 21 6.93 1.19 7.99
CA VAL A 21 6.66 2.63 8.04
C VAL A 21 5.17 2.83 8.31
N VAL A 22 4.83 3.58 9.35
CA VAL A 22 3.42 3.91 9.62
C VAL A 22 2.92 4.93 8.59
N ALA A 23 1.75 4.69 8.01
CA ALA A 23 1.15 5.56 7.00
C ALA A 23 1.01 7.02 7.47
N GLY A 24 1.47 7.96 6.65
CA GLY A 24 1.50 9.39 6.97
C GLY A 24 2.41 9.80 8.13
N SER A 25 3.28 8.91 8.62
CA SER A 25 4.29 9.25 9.62
C SER A 25 5.44 10.04 9.00
N TYR A 26 6.12 10.83 9.82
CA TYR A 26 7.30 11.57 9.41
C TYR A 26 8.59 10.82 9.78
N GLY A 27 9.50 10.69 8.82
CA GLY A 27 10.76 9.97 9.01
C GLY A 27 11.89 10.52 8.15
N THR A 28 13.05 9.88 8.27
CA THR A 28 14.20 10.11 7.39
C THR A 28 14.57 8.77 6.77
N TRP A 29 14.67 8.71 5.44
CA TRP A 29 15.08 7.51 4.72
C TRP A 29 16.28 7.80 3.84
N ARG A 30 17.30 6.97 3.97
CA ARG A 30 18.57 7.06 3.26
C ARG A 30 18.58 6.02 2.17
N LEU A 31 18.29 6.45 0.95
CA LEU A 31 18.35 5.61 -0.24
C LEU A 31 19.78 5.69 -0.80
N THR A 32 20.53 4.61 -0.64
CA THR A 32 21.94 4.54 -1.03
C THR A 32 22.09 3.70 -2.28
N PHE A 33 22.62 4.30 -3.34
CA PHE A 33 23.09 3.59 -4.53
C PHE A 33 24.60 3.37 -4.41
N GLU A 34 25.05 2.13 -4.64
CA GLU A 34 26.47 1.77 -4.77
C GLU A 34 26.77 1.42 -6.23
N ALA A 35 27.72 2.14 -6.83
CA ALA A 35 28.08 1.96 -8.22
C ALA A 35 28.72 0.59 -8.46
N GLY A 36 28.24 -0.11 -9.49
CA GLY A 36 28.76 -1.42 -9.89
C GLY A 36 30.11 -1.31 -10.62
N ALA A 37 30.53 -2.41 -11.23
CA ALA A 37 31.80 -2.49 -11.95
C ALA A 37 31.94 -1.46 -13.09
N ILE A 38 30.82 -1.00 -13.66
CA ILE A 38 30.79 0.01 -14.73
C ILE A 38 31.11 1.42 -14.19
N GLY A 39 30.78 1.71 -12.93
CA GLY A 39 30.81 3.08 -12.40
C GLY A 39 29.67 3.96 -12.96
N VAL A 40 29.71 5.26 -12.65
CA VAL A 40 28.81 6.27 -13.22
C VAL A 40 29.64 7.48 -13.62
N ALA A 41 29.69 7.79 -14.91
CA ALA A 41 30.46 8.91 -15.44
C ALA A 41 29.86 10.27 -15.05
N PRO A 42 30.63 11.37 -15.13
CA PRO A 42 30.07 12.71 -15.08
C PRO A 42 29.00 12.89 -16.17
N GLY A 43 27.81 13.35 -15.80
CA GLY A 43 26.63 13.42 -16.68
C GLY A 43 25.72 12.21 -16.59
N GLY A 44 26.20 11.09 -16.03
CA GLY A 44 25.39 9.90 -15.75
C GLY A 44 24.24 10.19 -14.79
N VAL A 45 23.20 9.38 -14.86
CA VAL A 45 21.93 9.59 -14.17
C VAL A 45 21.63 8.42 -13.26
N ILE A 46 21.24 8.73 -12.02
CA ILE A 46 20.56 7.81 -11.12
C ILE A 46 19.14 8.34 -10.97
N ARG A 47 18.13 7.54 -11.31
CA ARG A 47 16.72 7.89 -11.18
C ARG A 47 16.06 6.94 -10.19
N VAL A 48 15.24 7.50 -9.32
CA VAL A 48 14.44 6.77 -8.35
C VAL A 48 12.98 6.99 -8.70
N THR A 49 12.25 5.91 -8.95
CA THR A 49 10.82 5.92 -9.22
C THR A 49 10.04 5.04 -8.24
N THR A 50 8.73 5.22 -8.18
CA THR A 50 7.82 4.27 -7.53
C THR A 50 7.15 3.37 -8.58
N ASP A 51 6.82 2.13 -8.21
CA ASP A 51 6.07 1.22 -9.08
C ASP A 51 4.53 1.36 -8.94
N SER A 52 4.09 2.20 -8.03
CA SER A 52 2.70 2.53 -7.75
C SER A 52 2.51 4.05 -7.66
N ASP A 53 1.25 4.49 -7.67
CA ASP A 53 0.95 5.86 -7.25
C ASP A 53 1.36 6.07 -5.80
N THR A 54 1.73 7.30 -5.46
CA THR A 54 2.11 7.67 -4.11
C THR A 54 1.71 9.11 -3.81
N ASP A 55 1.39 9.35 -2.54
CA ASP A 55 1.27 10.70 -1.97
C ASP A 55 2.37 10.97 -0.94
N TRP A 56 3.48 10.22 -1.01
CA TRP A 56 4.70 10.52 -0.27
C TRP A 56 5.09 11.98 -0.49
N GLY A 57 5.52 12.67 0.57
CA GLY A 57 5.80 14.09 0.52
C GLY A 57 6.84 14.45 -0.56
N MET A 58 6.52 15.46 -1.37
CA MET A 58 7.36 15.90 -2.49
C MET A 58 8.67 16.46 -1.95
N PRO A 59 9.85 15.93 -2.35
CA PRO A 59 11.12 16.45 -1.89
C PRO A 59 11.32 17.92 -2.27
N GLN A 60 11.88 18.70 -1.34
CA GLN A 60 12.31 20.08 -1.54
C GLN A 60 13.76 20.27 -1.08
N PHE A 61 14.44 21.27 -1.65
CA PHE A 61 15.90 21.41 -1.52
C PHE A 61 16.33 22.78 -0.95
N THR A 62 15.39 23.60 -0.47
CA THR A 62 15.65 25.02 -0.15
C THR A 62 15.46 25.39 1.31
N ASP A 63 14.56 24.72 2.04
CA ASP A 63 14.28 25.03 3.45
C ASP A 63 14.64 23.83 4.35
N PRO A 64 15.81 23.84 5.02
CA PRO A 64 16.24 22.73 5.86
C PRO A 64 15.42 22.56 7.15
N ALA A 65 14.57 23.52 7.51
CA ALA A 65 13.68 23.44 8.68
C ALA A 65 12.25 22.97 8.32
N ALA A 66 11.91 22.91 7.02
CA ALA A 66 10.60 22.47 6.57
C ALA A 66 10.50 20.93 6.42
N ALA A 67 9.26 20.46 6.22
CA ALA A 67 9.01 19.07 5.83
C ALA A 67 9.62 18.76 4.47
N ASP A 68 9.86 17.46 4.24
CA ASP A 68 10.31 16.90 2.96
C ASP A 68 11.62 17.50 2.43
N TYR A 69 12.43 18.10 3.30
CA TYR A 69 13.77 18.54 2.94
C TYR A 69 14.62 17.33 2.53
N MET A 70 15.26 17.42 1.38
CA MET A 70 16.12 16.37 0.85
C MET A 70 17.53 16.88 0.62
N THR A 71 18.50 16.05 0.99
CA THR A 71 19.92 16.26 0.70
C THR A 71 20.50 15.08 -0.07
N VAL A 72 21.68 15.29 -0.63
CA VAL A 72 22.45 14.24 -1.31
C VAL A 72 23.86 14.20 -0.73
N GLU A 73 24.33 12.99 -0.48
CA GLU A 73 25.70 12.72 -0.06
C GLU A 73 26.43 11.97 -1.18
N ALA A 74 27.63 12.44 -1.50
CA ALA A 74 28.46 11.92 -2.57
C ALA A 74 29.92 11.77 -2.09
N PRO A 75 30.71 10.88 -2.69
CA PRO A 75 32.10 10.68 -2.29
C PRO A 75 32.96 11.90 -2.66
N PRO A 76 34.12 12.11 -2.01
CA PRO A 76 34.99 13.24 -2.30
C PRO A 76 35.32 13.36 -3.80
N GLY A 77 35.09 14.54 -4.38
CA GLY A 77 35.33 14.85 -5.79
C GLY A 77 34.18 14.51 -6.74
N ALA A 78 33.09 13.90 -6.25
CA ALA A 78 31.83 13.77 -6.96
C ALA A 78 30.76 14.62 -6.28
N THR A 79 29.79 15.09 -7.06
CA THR A 79 28.58 15.76 -6.56
C THR A 79 27.38 15.28 -7.39
N ALA A 80 26.16 15.69 -7.02
CA ALA A 80 24.99 15.42 -7.83
C ALA A 80 24.02 16.60 -7.84
N ASP A 81 23.51 16.92 -9.02
CA ASP A 81 22.38 17.82 -9.17
C ASP A 81 21.11 16.99 -9.03
N VAL A 82 20.33 17.25 -7.97
CA VAL A 82 19.12 16.49 -7.66
C VAL A 82 17.88 17.31 -7.97
N GLN A 83 16.88 16.64 -8.56
CA GLN A 83 15.59 17.21 -8.89
C GLN A 83 14.49 16.22 -8.53
N ALA A 84 13.45 16.71 -7.85
CA ALA A 84 12.16 16.03 -7.81
C ALA A 84 11.39 16.41 -9.08
N VAL A 85 11.27 15.46 -10.01
CA VAL A 85 10.63 15.68 -11.33
C VAL A 85 9.11 15.73 -11.17
N ASP A 86 8.57 14.80 -10.39
CA ASP A 86 7.19 14.72 -9.94
C ASP A 86 7.15 13.92 -8.62
N LEU A 87 5.95 13.67 -8.09
CA LEU A 87 5.77 12.91 -6.84
C LEU A 87 6.33 11.49 -6.89
N ARG A 88 6.43 10.90 -8.09
CA ARG A 88 6.88 9.51 -8.28
C ARG A 88 8.34 9.43 -8.71
N THR A 89 9.01 10.55 -8.99
CA THR A 89 10.30 10.53 -9.68
C THR A 89 11.29 11.54 -9.08
N VAL A 90 12.39 11.02 -8.54
CA VAL A 90 13.58 11.82 -8.19
C VAL A 90 14.71 11.47 -9.15
N ARG A 91 15.41 12.47 -9.65
CA ARG A 91 16.51 12.32 -10.60
C ARG A 91 17.76 13.00 -10.06
N ALA A 92 18.87 12.27 -10.02
CA ALA A 92 20.18 12.76 -9.66
C ALA A 92 21.13 12.66 -10.85
N VAL A 93 21.70 13.78 -11.29
CA VAL A 93 22.74 13.81 -12.32
C VAL A 93 24.10 13.88 -11.64
N VAL A 94 24.93 12.87 -11.86
CA VAL A 94 26.27 12.81 -11.28
C VAL A 94 27.17 13.84 -11.95
N ARG A 95 27.91 14.60 -11.14
CA ARG A 95 28.82 15.67 -11.55
C ARG A 95 30.22 15.47 -10.97
N GLY A 96 31.14 16.36 -11.32
CA GLY A 96 32.53 16.27 -10.89
C GLY A 96 33.26 15.13 -11.59
N ARG A 97 33.88 14.23 -10.82
CA ARG A 97 34.67 13.11 -11.36
C ARG A 97 33.84 11.85 -11.70
N GLY A 98 32.57 11.79 -11.33
CA GLY A 98 31.77 10.56 -11.41
C GLY A 98 31.97 9.63 -10.20
N LEU A 99 31.21 8.54 -10.19
CA LEU A 99 31.28 7.46 -9.20
C LEU A 99 32.13 6.32 -9.73
N ARG A 100 33.14 5.91 -8.95
CA ARG A 100 33.94 4.71 -9.22
C ARG A 100 33.23 3.47 -8.69
N PRO A 101 33.59 2.26 -9.17
CA PRO A 101 33.06 1.03 -8.62
C PRO A 101 33.19 0.95 -7.09
N GLY A 102 32.11 0.57 -6.41
CA GLY A 102 31.99 0.49 -4.96
C GLY A 102 31.76 1.82 -4.24
N GLU A 103 31.78 2.96 -4.94
CA GLU A 103 31.45 4.24 -4.34
C GLU A 103 29.95 4.47 -4.26
N ARG A 104 29.52 5.24 -3.26
CA ARG A 104 28.12 5.38 -2.89
C ARG A 104 27.62 6.80 -3.05
N LEU A 105 26.42 6.94 -3.58
CA LEU A 105 25.63 8.17 -3.58
C LEU A 105 24.35 7.92 -2.79
N THR A 106 24.09 8.76 -1.79
CA THR A 106 22.94 8.60 -0.89
C THR A 106 22.00 9.79 -1.02
N LEU A 107 20.75 9.52 -1.39
CA LEU A 107 19.65 10.47 -1.33
C LEU A 107 18.99 10.37 0.05
N VAL A 108 18.97 11.48 0.78
CA VAL A 108 18.43 11.55 2.14
C VAL A 108 17.05 12.19 2.08
N TYR A 109 16.00 11.37 2.03
CA TYR A 109 14.61 11.83 2.11
C TYR A 109 14.32 12.27 3.53
N GLY A 110 13.86 13.51 3.71
CA GLY A 110 13.49 14.01 5.02
C GLY A 110 14.70 14.25 5.93
N ASP A 111 15.75 14.87 5.41
CA ASP A 111 16.90 15.29 6.20
C ASP A 111 16.45 16.26 7.31
N ARG A 112 16.85 15.95 8.55
CA ARG A 112 16.49 16.71 9.76
C ARG A 112 17.63 17.58 10.28
N SER A 113 18.73 17.73 9.53
CA SER A 113 19.89 18.54 9.93
C SER A 113 19.55 20.01 10.22
N GLY A 114 18.51 20.56 9.59
CA GLY A 114 17.98 21.89 9.90
C GLY A 114 16.83 21.93 10.91
N GLY A 115 16.50 20.82 11.56
CA GLY A 115 15.46 20.73 12.59
C GLY A 115 14.04 20.45 12.09
N GLY A 116 13.85 20.19 10.79
CA GLY A 116 12.56 19.84 10.22
C GLY A 116 12.01 18.48 10.70
N PRO A 117 10.72 18.21 10.45
CA PRO A 117 10.07 16.97 10.88
C PRO A 117 10.54 15.74 10.06
N GLY A 118 11.27 15.93 8.96
CA GLY A 118 11.61 14.90 7.98
C GLY A 118 10.59 14.83 6.85
N SER A 119 10.51 13.69 6.15
CA SER A 119 9.60 13.48 5.03
C SER A 119 8.37 12.73 5.46
N ARG A 120 7.20 13.06 4.90
CA ARG A 120 5.95 12.37 5.20
C ARG A 120 5.81 11.13 4.31
N ALA A 121 5.75 9.96 4.94
CA ALA A 121 5.39 8.72 4.25
C ALA A 121 4.00 8.81 3.63
N GLN A 122 3.73 8.03 2.58
CA GLN A 122 2.41 7.97 1.95
C GLN A 122 1.32 7.58 2.95
N THR A 123 0.08 8.00 2.70
CA THR A 123 -1.04 7.84 3.64
C THR A 123 -1.79 6.53 3.50
N PHE A 124 -1.47 5.71 2.51
CA PHE A 124 -2.11 4.42 2.30
C PHE A 124 -1.13 3.26 2.44
N LEU A 125 -1.64 2.17 3.03
CA LEU A 125 -0.91 0.93 3.21
C LEU A 125 -0.42 0.37 1.86
N GLU A 126 0.80 -0.13 1.86
CA GLU A 126 1.37 -0.85 0.74
C GLU A 126 2.37 -1.90 1.27
N PRO A 127 2.16 -3.20 1.00
CA PRO A 127 3.07 -4.25 1.50
C PRO A 127 4.52 -4.06 1.06
N ARG A 128 4.72 -3.53 -0.15
CA ARG A 128 6.02 -3.33 -0.81
C ARG A 128 6.01 -2.01 -1.60
N HIS A 129 6.33 -0.90 -0.95
CA HIS A 129 6.56 0.38 -1.61
C HIS A 129 7.98 0.42 -2.18
N HIS A 130 8.14 0.26 -3.50
CA HIS A 130 9.46 0.25 -4.12
C HIS A 130 10.01 1.64 -4.37
N PHE A 131 11.30 1.79 -4.07
CA PHE A 131 12.15 2.83 -4.63
C PHE A 131 12.91 2.19 -5.80
N CYS A 132 12.26 2.10 -6.96
CA CYS A 132 12.84 1.57 -8.19
C CYS A 132 14.04 2.42 -8.63
N VAL A 133 15.23 1.84 -8.65
CA VAL A 133 16.45 2.56 -9.03
C VAL A 133 16.84 2.23 -10.45
N ASP A 134 16.87 3.23 -11.31
CA ASP A 134 17.39 3.17 -12.67
C ASP A 134 18.74 3.87 -12.76
N VAL A 135 19.65 3.33 -13.57
CA VAL A 135 20.98 3.91 -13.80
C VAL A 135 21.23 4.07 -15.30
N ASP A 136 21.69 5.24 -15.70
CA ASP A 136 22.26 5.53 -17.01
C ASP A 136 23.71 5.98 -16.78
N PRO A 137 24.68 5.06 -16.85
CA PRO A 137 26.06 5.34 -16.46
C PRO A 137 26.74 6.47 -17.25
N GLU A 138 26.32 6.67 -18.50
CA GLU A 138 26.96 7.60 -19.44
C GLU A 138 26.14 8.89 -19.65
N GLY A 139 24.87 8.90 -19.25
CA GLY A 139 24.00 10.06 -19.42
C GLY A 139 23.44 10.20 -20.85
N THR A 140 23.35 9.09 -21.58
CA THR A 140 22.92 9.05 -22.99
C THR A 140 21.42 8.79 -23.18
N GLY A 141 20.69 8.56 -22.07
CA GLY A 141 19.27 8.20 -22.04
C GLY A 141 19.00 6.69 -21.90
N GLY A 142 20.05 5.86 -21.88
CA GLY A 142 19.96 4.40 -21.75
C GLY A 142 19.78 3.92 -20.32
N LEU A 143 18.62 4.20 -19.71
CA LEU A 143 18.33 3.80 -18.32
C LEU A 143 18.15 2.29 -18.18
N VAL A 144 18.83 1.72 -17.19
CA VAL A 144 18.73 0.31 -16.78
C VAL A 144 18.19 0.24 -15.36
N THR A 145 17.02 -0.37 -15.17
CA THR A 145 16.44 -0.63 -13.84
C THR A 145 17.19 -1.74 -13.12
N LEU A 146 17.64 -1.48 -11.89
CA LEU A 146 18.29 -2.50 -11.05
C LEU A 146 17.29 -3.60 -10.65
N ASP A 147 17.75 -4.85 -10.72
CA ASP A 147 16.94 -6.04 -10.43
C ASP A 147 16.43 -6.04 -8.98
N ASP A 148 17.29 -5.63 -8.04
CA ASP A 148 17.05 -5.65 -6.59
C ASP A 148 16.86 -4.23 -6.04
N SER A 149 15.89 -3.51 -6.59
CA SER A 149 15.51 -2.18 -6.08
C SER A 149 14.92 -2.27 -4.66
N PRO A 150 15.36 -1.42 -3.73
CA PRO A 150 14.91 -1.47 -2.34
C PRO A 150 13.44 -1.07 -2.21
N TRP A 151 12.83 -1.49 -1.11
CA TRP A 151 11.44 -1.18 -0.79
C TRP A 151 11.25 -1.15 0.72
N VAL A 152 10.16 -0.53 1.16
CA VAL A 152 9.69 -0.56 2.55
C VAL A 152 8.24 -1.05 2.60
N THR A 153 7.82 -1.58 3.75
CA THR A 153 6.40 -1.85 3.99
C THR A 153 5.74 -0.63 4.61
N VAL A 154 4.65 -0.15 4.04
CA VAL A 154 3.81 0.89 4.64
C VAL A 154 2.61 0.22 5.31
N VAL A 155 2.47 0.41 6.63
CA VAL A 155 1.44 -0.19 7.46
C VAL A 155 0.46 0.87 7.98
N GLY A 156 -0.77 0.45 8.32
CA GLY A 156 -1.72 1.33 9.01
C GLY A 156 -1.21 1.74 10.40
N GLY A 157 -1.60 2.95 10.83
CA GLY A 157 -1.32 3.46 12.17
C GLY A 157 -2.28 2.93 13.23
N ASP A 158 -2.30 3.61 14.38
CA ASP A 158 -3.20 3.28 15.48
C ASP A 158 -4.67 3.44 15.07
N ALA A 159 -5.51 2.54 15.56
CA ALA A 159 -6.95 2.56 15.29
C ALA A 159 -7.60 3.80 15.90
N VAL A 160 -8.37 4.52 15.09
CA VAL A 160 -9.16 5.70 15.51
C VAL A 160 -10.66 5.53 15.35
N ARG A 161 -11.10 4.47 14.65
CA ARG A 161 -12.51 4.10 14.51
C ARG A 161 -12.68 2.62 14.17
N LEU A 162 -13.90 2.11 14.37
CA LEU A 162 -14.34 0.85 13.79
C LEU A 162 -15.23 1.15 12.58
N VAL A 163 -15.06 0.36 11.52
CA VAL A 163 -15.93 0.33 10.34
C VAL A 163 -16.57 -1.04 10.28
N VAL A 164 -17.88 -1.06 10.02
CA VAL A 164 -18.62 -2.30 9.79
C VAL A 164 -19.18 -2.26 8.38
N THR A 165 -18.93 -3.29 7.58
CA THR A 165 -19.50 -3.45 6.25
C THR A 165 -20.41 -4.67 6.26
N ALA A 166 -21.63 -4.50 5.78
CA ALA A 166 -22.66 -5.53 5.69
C ALA A 166 -23.22 -5.57 4.26
N PRO A 167 -23.85 -6.68 3.81
CA PRO A 167 -24.60 -6.66 2.57
C PRO A 167 -25.74 -5.64 2.64
N SER A 168 -26.15 -5.12 1.49
CA SER A 168 -27.23 -4.11 1.41
C SER A 168 -28.62 -4.72 1.48
N ASP A 169 -28.76 -5.98 1.09
CA ASP A 169 -30.00 -6.75 1.13
C ASP A 169 -29.79 -8.04 1.94
N ALA A 170 -30.79 -8.41 2.74
CA ALA A 170 -30.80 -9.66 3.49
C ALA A 170 -32.21 -10.24 3.60
N LEU A 171 -32.31 -11.54 3.84
CA LEU A 171 -33.59 -12.21 4.08
C LEU A 171 -33.79 -12.52 5.55
N VAL A 172 -35.00 -12.29 6.04
CA VAL A 172 -35.39 -12.65 7.41
C VAL A 172 -35.17 -14.14 7.60
N GLY A 173 -34.48 -14.48 8.69
CA GLY A 173 -34.13 -15.85 9.02
C GLY A 173 -32.97 -16.42 8.21
N GLN A 174 -32.36 -15.72 7.24
CA GLN A 174 -31.14 -16.16 6.56
C GLN A 174 -29.91 -15.44 7.12
N PRO A 175 -28.82 -16.17 7.43
CA PRO A 175 -27.63 -15.54 7.97
C PRO A 175 -26.80 -14.90 6.86
N PHE A 176 -26.12 -13.81 7.19
CA PHE A 176 -25.08 -13.20 6.37
C PHE A 176 -23.83 -12.90 7.22
N ARG A 177 -22.74 -12.52 6.54
CA ARG A 177 -21.48 -12.10 7.17
C ARG A 177 -21.31 -10.59 7.15
N VAL A 178 -20.60 -10.06 8.15
CA VAL A 178 -20.18 -8.65 8.20
C VAL A 178 -18.68 -8.55 8.35
N LEU A 179 -18.08 -7.55 7.71
CA LEU A 179 -16.68 -7.20 7.92
C LEU A 179 -16.60 -6.18 9.04
N VAL A 180 -15.80 -6.44 10.06
CA VAL A 180 -15.45 -5.47 11.12
C VAL A 180 -13.99 -5.10 10.91
N LYS A 181 -13.70 -3.81 10.76
CA LYS A 181 -12.35 -3.30 10.51
C LYS A 181 -12.02 -2.17 11.47
N ALA A 182 -10.88 -2.26 12.13
CA ALA A 182 -10.28 -1.15 12.84
C ALA A 182 -9.48 -0.33 11.84
N GLU A 183 -9.78 0.97 11.73
CA GLU A 183 -9.11 1.85 10.78
C GLU A 183 -8.25 2.90 11.47
N ASP A 184 -7.10 3.21 10.88
CA ASP A 184 -6.32 4.39 11.23
C ASP A 184 -6.97 5.67 10.69
N ARG A 185 -6.34 6.82 10.98
CA ARG A 185 -6.84 8.15 10.54
C ARG A 185 -6.91 8.34 9.03
N TRP A 186 -6.25 7.49 8.25
CA TRP A 186 -6.24 7.54 6.78
C TRP A 186 -7.15 6.48 6.15
N GLY A 187 -7.81 5.65 6.96
CA GLY A 187 -8.69 4.57 6.50
C GLY A 187 -7.97 3.24 6.22
N ASN A 188 -6.68 3.12 6.57
CA ASN A 188 -5.97 1.85 6.46
C ASN A 188 -6.40 0.91 7.58
N PRO A 189 -6.39 -0.42 7.36
CA PRO A 189 -6.53 -1.36 8.46
C PRO A 189 -5.42 -1.15 9.50
N ALA A 190 -5.81 -0.95 10.75
CA ALA A 190 -4.91 -0.81 11.89
C ALA A 190 -4.39 -2.18 12.31
N GLY A 191 -3.35 -2.67 11.64
CA GLY A 191 -2.83 -4.04 11.79
C GLY A 191 -2.34 -4.42 13.18
N SER A 192 -2.02 -3.43 14.02
CA SER A 192 -1.61 -3.60 15.42
C SER A 192 -2.78 -3.67 16.42
N TYR A 193 -4.03 -3.45 15.97
CA TYR A 193 -5.20 -3.47 16.84
C TYR A 193 -5.45 -4.86 17.43
N ARG A 194 -5.67 -4.94 18.75
CA ARG A 194 -5.88 -6.18 19.52
C ARG A 194 -7.09 -6.13 20.44
N GLY A 195 -8.07 -5.29 20.12
CA GLY A 195 -9.23 -5.06 20.98
C GLY A 195 -10.27 -6.18 20.93
N ALA A 196 -11.22 -6.09 21.87
CA ALA A 196 -12.42 -6.92 21.89
C ALA A 196 -13.61 -6.05 21.47
N VAL A 197 -14.22 -6.39 20.33
CA VAL A 197 -15.31 -5.62 19.74
C VAL A 197 -16.64 -6.29 20.05
N GLU A 198 -17.51 -5.62 20.79
CA GLU A 198 -18.88 -6.06 21.02
C GLU A 198 -19.77 -5.70 19.83
N LEU A 199 -20.47 -6.70 19.30
CA LEU A 199 -21.47 -6.53 18.25
C LEU A 199 -22.89 -6.50 18.82
N SER A 200 -23.71 -5.62 18.24
CA SER A 200 -25.13 -5.51 18.58
C SER A 200 -25.95 -5.01 17.39
N GLY A 201 -27.26 -5.17 17.46
CA GLY A 201 -28.20 -4.61 16.48
C GLY A 201 -29.62 -4.99 16.82
N ASP A 202 -30.55 -4.05 16.65
CA ASP A 202 -31.97 -4.30 16.85
C ASP A 202 -32.54 -5.13 15.69
N GLY A 203 -33.37 -6.12 16.00
CA GLY A 203 -33.90 -7.05 15.00
C GLY A 203 -32.85 -8.01 14.40
N LEU A 204 -31.70 -8.21 15.07
CA LEU A 204 -30.64 -9.13 14.63
C LEU A 204 -30.33 -10.16 15.72
N GLU A 205 -30.20 -11.41 15.30
CA GLU A 205 -29.53 -12.48 16.05
C GLU A 205 -28.06 -12.55 15.62
N LEU A 206 -27.15 -12.62 16.60
CA LEU A 206 -25.71 -12.63 16.37
C LEU A 206 -25.13 -13.93 16.94
N SER A 207 -24.53 -14.76 16.09
CA SER A 207 -23.81 -15.97 16.52
C SER A 207 -22.55 -15.63 17.34
N GLU A 208 -21.86 -14.55 17.00
CA GLU A 208 -20.71 -14.02 17.73
C GLU A 208 -21.04 -12.59 18.19
N ARG A 209 -21.14 -12.37 19.50
CA ARG A 209 -21.42 -11.04 20.08
C ARG A 209 -20.16 -10.28 20.48
N VAL A 210 -19.03 -10.97 20.60
CA VAL A 210 -17.74 -10.37 20.96
C VAL A 210 -16.70 -10.94 20.02
N VAL A 211 -16.07 -10.05 19.25
CA VAL A 211 -15.07 -10.35 18.24
C VAL A 211 -13.71 -9.95 18.77
N LEU A 212 -12.82 -10.92 18.92
CA LEU A 212 -11.45 -10.68 19.38
C LEU A 212 -10.54 -10.43 18.18
N PHE A 213 -9.75 -9.36 18.22
CA PHE A 213 -8.70 -9.10 17.25
C PHE A 213 -7.35 -9.59 17.78
N GLY A 214 -6.73 -10.48 17.03
CA GLY A 214 -5.37 -10.95 17.23
C GLY A 214 -4.43 -10.42 16.14
N GLU A 215 -3.28 -11.08 16.01
CA GLU A 215 -2.31 -10.75 14.96
C GLU A 215 -2.75 -11.20 13.57
N ALA A 216 -3.44 -12.34 13.48
CA ALA A 216 -3.88 -12.93 12.22
C ALA A 216 -4.90 -12.07 11.46
N GLU A 217 -5.69 -11.27 12.19
CA GLU A 217 -6.74 -10.44 11.59
C GLU A 217 -6.17 -9.19 10.89
N HIS A 218 -4.95 -8.77 11.21
CA HIS A 218 -4.35 -7.55 10.62
C HIS A 218 -5.30 -6.33 10.61
N GLY A 219 -6.13 -6.18 11.65
CA GLY A 219 -7.07 -5.06 11.79
C GLY A 219 -8.40 -5.22 11.03
N ALA A 220 -8.66 -6.32 10.32
CA ALA A 220 -9.93 -6.59 9.65
C ALA A 220 -10.38 -8.04 9.84
N ARG A 221 -11.67 -8.26 10.14
CA ARG A 221 -12.21 -9.60 10.40
C ARG A 221 -13.63 -9.76 9.88
N TRP A 222 -13.86 -10.80 9.08
CA TRP A 222 -15.19 -11.28 8.74
C TRP A 222 -15.83 -12.01 9.93
N VAL A 223 -17.09 -11.68 10.21
CA VAL A 223 -17.91 -12.27 11.27
C VAL A 223 -19.14 -12.88 10.62
N GLU A 224 -19.29 -14.19 10.78
CA GLU A 224 -20.37 -14.98 10.18
C GLU A 224 -21.60 -15.03 11.10
N GLY A 225 -22.76 -15.37 10.55
CA GLY A 225 -23.94 -15.72 11.35
C GLY A 225 -24.75 -14.56 11.90
N VAL A 226 -24.75 -13.40 11.24
CA VAL A 226 -25.69 -12.30 11.53
C VAL A 226 -27.03 -12.62 10.85
N ARG A 227 -28.12 -12.72 11.61
CA ARG A 227 -29.42 -13.16 11.09
C ARG A 227 -30.53 -12.13 11.41
N PRO A 228 -31.21 -11.57 10.40
CA PRO A 228 -32.37 -10.71 10.62
C PRO A 228 -33.56 -11.48 11.18
N THR A 229 -34.22 -10.91 12.18
CA THR A 229 -35.44 -11.46 12.79
C THR A 229 -36.70 -10.71 12.37
N ARG A 230 -36.56 -9.57 11.69
CA ARG A 230 -37.68 -8.76 11.18
C ARG A 230 -37.32 -8.08 9.87
N THR A 231 -38.35 -7.67 9.14
CA THR A 231 -38.21 -6.84 7.95
C THR A 231 -37.90 -5.38 8.31
N GLY A 232 -37.38 -4.64 7.33
CA GLY A 232 -37.06 -3.22 7.46
C GLY A 232 -35.57 -2.94 7.27
N VAL A 233 -35.14 -1.73 7.62
CA VAL A 233 -33.74 -1.32 7.53
C VAL A 233 -33.06 -1.55 8.87
N LEU A 234 -32.10 -2.47 8.90
CA LEU A 234 -31.36 -2.84 10.10
C LEU A 234 -29.89 -2.40 10.01
N HIS A 235 -29.23 -2.33 11.16
CA HIS A 235 -27.82 -1.97 11.27
C HIS A 235 -27.11 -2.87 12.28
N VAL A 236 -25.86 -3.19 11.99
CA VAL A 236 -24.93 -3.78 12.96
C VAL A 236 -24.09 -2.68 13.57
N HIS A 237 -23.96 -2.71 14.89
CA HIS A 237 -23.14 -1.79 15.67
C HIS A 237 -21.96 -2.56 16.26
N ALA A 238 -20.78 -1.95 16.20
CA ALA A 238 -19.54 -2.46 16.77
C ALA A 238 -19.01 -1.46 17.79
N VAL A 239 -18.65 -1.93 18.99
CA VAL A 239 -18.08 -1.09 20.05
C VAL A 239 -16.97 -1.83 20.77
N ASP A 240 -15.79 -1.24 20.82
CA ASP A 240 -14.75 -1.62 21.78
C ASP A 240 -14.89 -0.73 23.01
N ARG A 241 -15.35 -1.31 24.12
CA ARG A 241 -15.61 -0.56 25.36
C ARG A 241 -14.33 -0.09 26.06
N ALA A 242 -13.20 -0.75 25.84
CA ALA A 242 -11.94 -0.40 26.50
C ALA A 242 -11.34 0.87 25.89
N THR A 243 -11.44 1.02 24.57
CA THR A 243 -10.90 2.17 23.84
C THR A 243 -11.96 3.24 23.53
N GLY A 244 -13.25 2.88 23.59
CA GLY A 244 -14.35 3.74 23.17
C GLY A 244 -14.54 3.82 21.65
N LEU A 245 -13.76 3.04 20.87
CA LEU A 245 -13.92 2.98 19.43
C LEU A 245 -15.26 2.36 19.06
N GLY A 246 -15.93 2.95 18.07
CA GLY A 246 -17.25 2.51 17.63
C GLY A 246 -17.46 2.68 16.14
N GLY A 247 -18.40 1.89 15.61
CA GLY A 247 -18.79 1.87 14.22
C GLY A 247 -20.22 1.39 14.04
N ARG A 248 -20.85 1.79 12.93
CA ARG A 248 -22.16 1.31 12.50
C ARG A 248 -22.07 0.87 11.05
N SER A 249 -22.72 -0.23 10.71
CA SER A 249 -22.78 -0.71 9.34
C SER A 249 -23.53 0.24 8.41
N ASN A 250 -23.29 0.06 7.11
CA ASN A 250 -24.25 0.48 6.10
C ASN A 250 -25.64 -0.12 6.38
N PRO A 251 -26.72 0.50 5.87
CA PRO A 251 -28.08 -0.03 6.02
C PRO A 251 -28.22 -1.40 5.36
N VAL A 252 -28.89 -2.34 6.06
CA VAL A 252 -29.26 -3.66 5.53
C VAL A 252 -30.77 -3.73 5.36
N VAL A 253 -31.25 -3.80 4.12
CA VAL A 253 -32.68 -3.91 3.81
C VAL A 253 -33.11 -5.37 3.94
N CYS A 254 -33.82 -5.67 5.02
CA CYS A 254 -34.27 -7.02 5.36
C CYS A 254 -35.69 -7.28 4.83
N ARG A 255 -35.86 -8.35 4.05
CA ARG A 255 -37.11 -8.73 3.36
C ARG A 255 -37.46 -10.19 3.63
N THR A 256 -38.68 -10.62 3.32
CA THR A 256 -39.07 -12.03 3.36
C THR A 256 -38.76 -12.78 2.06
N GLU A 257 -38.61 -12.05 0.95
CA GLU A 257 -38.33 -12.59 -0.38
C GLU A 257 -37.16 -11.85 -1.03
N ALA A 258 -36.35 -12.57 -1.82
CA ALA A 258 -35.21 -12.01 -2.51
C ALA A 258 -35.66 -10.95 -3.53
N PRO A 259 -34.94 -9.82 -3.65
CA PRO A 259 -35.20 -8.89 -4.74
C PRO A 259 -34.83 -9.54 -6.07
N GLU A 260 -35.49 -9.11 -7.16
CA GLU A 260 -35.14 -9.52 -8.52
C GLU A 260 -33.68 -9.17 -8.85
N HIS A 261 -33.19 -8.04 -8.32
CA HIS A 261 -31.83 -7.55 -8.45
C HIS A 261 -31.27 -7.24 -7.06
N ALA A 262 -30.13 -7.84 -6.71
CA ALA A 262 -29.42 -7.55 -5.46
C ALA A 262 -28.50 -6.34 -5.65
N LEU A 263 -28.35 -5.51 -4.60
CA LEU A 263 -27.37 -4.43 -4.61
C LEU A 263 -25.98 -4.95 -4.19
N CYS A 264 -25.02 -4.86 -5.10
CA CYS A 264 -23.62 -5.23 -4.87
C CYS A 264 -22.70 -4.00 -4.92
N TRP A 265 -21.65 -3.99 -4.10
CA TRP A 265 -20.59 -2.98 -4.05
C TRP A 265 -19.33 -3.51 -4.70
N ALA A 266 -18.81 -2.78 -5.68
CA ALA A 266 -17.69 -3.24 -6.47
C ALA A 266 -16.82 -2.11 -6.99
N ASP A 267 -15.59 -2.48 -7.35
CA ASP A 267 -14.72 -1.67 -8.20
C ASP A 267 -14.51 -2.40 -9.54
N PRO A 268 -15.31 -2.11 -10.58
CA PRO A 268 -15.19 -2.78 -11.87
C PRO A 268 -13.95 -2.33 -12.67
N HIS A 269 -13.25 -1.28 -12.20
CA HIS A 269 -12.07 -0.69 -12.85
C HIS A 269 -10.88 -0.62 -11.88
N GLY A 270 -10.72 -1.62 -11.03
CA GLY A 270 -9.60 -1.72 -10.10
C GLY A 270 -8.36 -2.36 -10.74
N GLY A 271 -7.33 -2.57 -9.91
CA GLY A 271 -6.25 -3.50 -10.23
C GLY A 271 -5.15 -2.98 -11.16
N GLN A 272 -4.97 -1.68 -11.31
CA GLN A 272 -3.90 -1.10 -12.11
C GLN A 272 -2.49 -1.20 -11.46
N VAL A 273 -2.16 -2.33 -10.82
CA VAL A 273 -0.83 -2.53 -10.21
C VAL A 273 0.23 -2.76 -11.29
N ALA A 274 1.43 -2.17 -11.16
CA ALA A 274 2.49 -2.30 -12.16
C ALA A 274 3.20 -3.68 -12.12
N LEU A 275 3.38 -4.25 -10.92
CA LEU A 275 4.08 -5.52 -10.74
C LEU A 275 3.09 -6.67 -10.59
N ASN A 276 3.22 -7.71 -11.42
CA ASN A 276 2.35 -8.89 -11.34
C ASN A 276 2.40 -9.59 -9.97
N SER A 277 3.52 -9.46 -9.25
CA SER A 277 3.68 -10.02 -7.90
C SER A 277 2.78 -9.35 -6.85
N LYS A 278 2.15 -8.21 -7.16
CA LYS A 278 1.19 -7.50 -6.29
C LYS A 278 -0.27 -7.81 -6.62
N ILE A 279 -0.55 -8.59 -7.66
CA ILE A 279 -1.94 -8.88 -8.10
C ILE A 279 -2.73 -9.62 -7.01
N ALA A 280 -2.10 -10.61 -6.37
CA ALA A 280 -2.72 -11.35 -5.26
C ALA A 280 -3.10 -10.41 -4.09
N ASP A 281 -2.24 -9.44 -3.78
CA ASP A 281 -2.48 -8.46 -2.72
C ASP A 281 -3.69 -7.57 -3.03
N PHE A 282 -3.90 -7.20 -4.30
CA PHE A 282 -5.07 -6.43 -4.73
C PHE A 282 -6.38 -7.18 -4.45
N PHE A 283 -6.51 -8.44 -4.91
CA PHE A 283 -7.73 -9.22 -4.69
C PHE A 283 -7.98 -9.49 -3.21
N ARG A 284 -6.93 -9.85 -2.47
CA ARG A 284 -7.00 -10.04 -1.02
C ARG A 284 -7.48 -8.75 -0.32
N TYR A 285 -6.92 -7.59 -0.69
CA TYR A 285 -7.34 -6.32 -0.08
C TYR A 285 -8.80 -5.99 -0.40
N ALA A 286 -9.23 -6.17 -1.65
CA ALA A 286 -10.61 -5.95 -2.07
C ALA A 286 -11.61 -6.80 -1.28
N ARG A 287 -11.32 -8.10 -1.14
CA ARG A 287 -12.18 -9.06 -0.42
C ARG A 287 -12.12 -8.88 1.10
N ASP A 288 -10.93 -8.81 1.66
CA ASP A 288 -10.71 -9.02 3.10
C ASP A 288 -10.56 -7.71 3.89
N VAL A 289 -10.36 -6.56 3.21
CA VAL A 289 -10.18 -5.25 3.86
C VAL A 289 -11.19 -4.21 3.38
N ALA A 290 -11.46 -4.14 2.07
CA ALA A 290 -12.47 -3.24 1.53
C ALA A 290 -13.89 -3.82 1.69
N GLY A 291 -14.02 -5.15 1.69
CA GLY A 291 -15.31 -5.84 1.82
C GLY A 291 -16.19 -5.68 0.58
N LEU A 292 -15.58 -5.66 -0.60
CA LEU A 292 -16.29 -5.58 -1.87
C LEU A 292 -16.91 -6.93 -2.23
N ASP A 293 -18.06 -6.89 -2.92
CA ASP A 293 -18.76 -8.08 -3.40
C ASP A 293 -18.13 -8.66 -4.67
N PHE A 294 -17.52 -7.81 -5.51
CA PHE A 294 -16.71 -8.21 -6.65
C PHE A 294 -15.76 -7.09 -7.07
N VAL A 295 -14.74 -7.42 -7.86
CA VAL A 295 -13.85 -6.44 -8.51
C VAL A 295 -13.53 -6.83 -9.94
N GLY A 296 -13.30 -5.84 -10.78
CA GLY A 296 -12.64 -6.00 -12.07
C GLY A 296 -11.16 -5.66 -11.94
N TYR A 297 -10.31 -6.49 -12.53
CA TYR A 297 -8.89 -6.20 -12.65
C TYR A 297 -8.59 -5.73 -14.08
N GLN A 298 -8.18 -4.47 -14.24
CA GLN A 298 -7.92 -3.88 -15.55
C GLN A 298 -6.46 -3.42 -15.69
N ARG A 299 -5.86 -3.69 -16.85
CA ARG A 299 -4.56 -3.15 -17.27
C ARG A 299 -4.61 -2.72 -18.72
N ASN A 300 -3.74 -1.77 -19.07
CA ASN A 300 -3.56 -1.40 -20.47
C ASN A 300 -2.86 -2.54 -21.20
N ASP A 301 -3.43 -3.00 -22.31
CA ASP A 301 -2.95 -4.12 -23.12
C ASP A 301 -1.52 -3.91 -23.62
N ASN A 302 -1.13 -2.66 -23.87
CA ASN A 302 0.22 -2.28 -24.29
C ASN A 302 1.26 -2.25 -23.16
N LEU A 303 0.86 -2.49 -21.90
CA LEU A 303 1.73 -2.45 -20.72
C LEU A 303 1.86 -3.81 -20.01
N ILE A 304 1.38 -4.90 -20.62
CA ILE A 304 1.43 -6.24 -20.04
C ILE A 304 2.20 -7.22 -20.92
N THR A 305 2.96 -8.09 -20.28
CA THR A 305 3.58 -9.24 -20.95
C THR A 305 2.64 -10.46 -20.95
N HIS A 306 2.95 -11.48 -21.75
CA HIS A 306 2.23 -12.77 -21.67
C HIS A 306 2.33 -13.43 -20.29
N GLU A 307 3.44 -13.21 -19.57
CA GLU A 307 3.59 -13.70 -18.21
C GLU A 307 2.65 -12.95 -17.25
N ASP A 308 2.59 -11.62 -17.34
CA ASP A 308 1.66 -10.81 -16.53
C ASP A 308 0.21 -11.24 -16.74
N TRP A 309 -0.19 -11.47 -18.00
CA TRP A 309 -1.52 -11.94 -18.34
C TRP A 309 -1.84 -13.33 -17.76
N ARG A 310 -0.86 -14.24 -17.77
CA ARG A 310 -1.01 -15.56 -17.16
C ARG A 310 -1.19 -15.46 -15.64
N VAL A 311 -0.34 -14.68 -14.97
CA VAL A 311 -0.42 -14.46 -13.52
C VAL A 311 -1.76 -13.82 -13.15
N GLN A 312 -2.22 -12.85 -13.92
CA GLN A 312 -3.54 -12.23 -13.71
C GLN A 312 -4.66 -13.27 -13.69
N GLN A 313 -4.78 -14.10 -14.74
CA GLN A 313 -5.82 -15.13 -14.82
C GLN A 313 -5.72 -16.15 -13.68
N GLU A 314 -4.50 -16.53 -13.30
CA GLU A 314 -4.27 -17.43 -12.16
C GLU A 314 -4.78 -16.81 -10.84
N GLN A 315 -4.53 -15.51 -10.61
CA GLN A 315 -4.98 -14.83 -9.39
C GLN A 315 -6.48 -14.53 -9.39
N GLU A 316 -7.08 -14.20 -10.53
CA GLU A 316 -8.53 -14.06 -10.68
C GLU A 316 -9.24 -15.36 -10.33
N ALA A 317 -8.80 -16.48 -10.92
CA ALA A 317 -9.38 -17.80 -10.66
C ALA A 317 -9.17 -18.25 -9.21
N ALA A 318 -8.00 -17.97 -8.62
CA ALA A 318 -7.71 -18.32 -7.23
C ALA A 318 -8.48 -17.48 -6.21
N SER A 319 -8.90 -16.27 -6.58
CA SER A 319 -9.64 -15.36 -5.69
C SER A 319 -11.15 -15.52 -5.78
N TYR A 320 -11.65 -16.08 -6.89
CA TYR A 320 -13.08 -16.24 -7.13
C TYR A 320 -13.74 -17.20 -6.15
N GLU A 321 -14.71 -16.70 -5.40
CA GLU A 321 -15.51 -17.46 -4.44
C GLU A 321 -17.00 -17.19 -4.71
N PRO A 322 -17.69 -18.04 -5.49
CA PRO A 322 -19.08 -17.83 -5.88
C PRO A 322 -19.99 -17.47 -4.69
N GLY A 323 -20.67 -16.32 -4.79
CA GLY A 323 -21.56 -15.82 -3.75
C GLY A 323 -20.86 -15.17 -2.54
N ARG A 324 -19.52 -15.02 -2.59
CA ARG A 324 -18.71 -14.35 -1.58
C ARG A 324 -17.79 -13.26 -2.15
N PHE A 325 -17.16 -13.47 -3.30
CA PHE A 325 -16.27 -12.53 -3.99
C PHE A 325 -16.03 -12.93 -5.46
#